data_AF-E9DTI3-F1
#
_entry.id   AF-E9DTI3-F1
#
_cell.length_a   1.000
_cell.length_b   1.000
_cell.length_c   1.000
_cell.angle_alpha   90.00
_cell.angle_beta   90.00
_cell.angle_gamma   90.00
#
_symmetry.space_group_name_H-M   'P 1'
#
loop_
_entity.id
_entity.type
_entity.pdbx_description
1 polymer ?
#
loop_
_entity_poly.entity_id
_entity_poly.type
_entity_poly.pdbx_seq_one_letter_code
_entity_poly.pdbx_strand_id
1 'polypeptide(L)'
;MIAFAKSLLLSSRDAKANESTQAKKPPPSYQHVLTLPQQPQTPGKRKIGGTTNEIEDRPIKKEPGSHTSTKRRKINDITPRRTRPSKQLNNAPTQRLDITVFGSGENGELGLGNKSHNNKSPTKANRPRLNHLLNAADIGIVQVAVGSVHCAALTHDGRVLTWGVNDSRALGRNTKCEPLAQPDGGVTNLNPLESTPAPAEGLENLGSDITQVAATDNATFVLTRSGLVYGWGTFFGSDGVYGFLREKMRPKKKSKYKERFQVTPIQIGGLKDIKKLSAGGNHVLALTESGDVYAWGSGQQAELGRRLVQRHQFESLIPRMVDLPRKGIVEAFAGFNHSFAIDKDGQVWTWGLNNFGQTGLAANEENLHVGTPTVIQGLRGYKIRHMAGGFQHSLACTEDGEVLAWGRCDNSQVGIDVSALPREHVLCDSRGRPRILLQPTIIPGITATLVAAGIDNSFAITPEGKVLTWGYSENCRAGQGADTTIETPTELTGKAVSGITATLVAAGIDNSFAITPEGKVLTWGYSENCRAGQGADTTIETPTELTGKAVSGKSFTFAACRGQFSLIASPRKSSP
;
A
#
# COMPACT_ATOMS: atom_id res chain seq x y z
N MET A 1 -9.80 -12.00 -1.57
CA MET A 1 -9.56 -13.46 -1.61
C MET A 1 -9.37 -14.01 -3.03
N ILE A 2 -10.29 -13.83 -3.99
CA ILE A 2 -10.16 -14.44 -5.33
C ILE A 2 -9.08 -13.77 -6.22
N ALA A 3 -8.85 -12.46 -6.08
CA ALA A 3 -7.81 -11.76 -6.85
C ALA A 3 -6.38 -12.18 -6.47
N PHE A 4 -6.14 -12.49 -5.19
CA PHE A 4 -4.85 -12.98 -4.68
C PHE A 4 -4.59 -14.45 -5.08
N ALA A 5 -5.62 -15.30 -4.99
CA ALA A 5 -5.52 -16.70 -5.43
C ALA A 5 -5.27 -16.84 -6.95
N LYS A 6 -5.82 -15.95 -7.78
CA LYS A 6 -5.58 -15.97 -9.23
C LYS A 6 -4.16 -15.57 -9.62
N SER A 7 -3.50 -14.71 -8.85
CA SER A 7 -2.09 -14.35 -9.09
C SER A 7 -1.15 -15.53 -8.85
N LEU A 8 -1.44 -16.40 -7.87
CA LEU A 8 -0.68 -17.64 -7.64
C LEU A 8 -0.99 -18.74 -8.67
N LEU A 9 -2.23 -18.82 -9.16
CA LEU A 9 -2.64 -19.85 -10.14
C LEU A 9 -2.11 -19.60 -11.57
N LEU A 10 -1.73 -18.37 -11.90
CA LEU A 10 -1.13 -18.04 -13.20
C LEU A 10 0.36 -18.37 -13.27
N SER A 11 1.07 -18.49 -12.13
CA SER A 11 2.48 -18.88 -12.09
C SER A 11 2.71 -20.39 -11.98
N SER A 12 1.68 -21.19 -11.71
CA SER A 12 1.81 -22.64 -11.47
C SER A 12 1.49 -23.53 -12.69
N ARG A 13 1.30 -22.95 -13.89
CA ARG A 13 0.84 -23.72 -15.06
C ARG A 13 1.94 -24.44 -15.85
N ASP A 14 3.21 -24.16 -15.58
CA ASP A 14 4.32 -24.82 -16.26
C ASP A 14 5.17 -25.64 -15.27
N ALA A 15 4.55 -26.64 -14.64
CA ALA A 15 5.29 -27.70 -13.94
C ALA A 15 4.53 -29.03 -13.95
N LYS A 16 5.13 -29.99 -14.67
CA LYS A 16 4.96 -31.47 -14.60
C LYS A 16 3.85 -32.09 -15.45
N ALA A 17 4.29 -32.61 -16.60
CA ALA A 17 3.81 -33.84 -17.20
C ALA A 17 4.44 -35.06 -16.50
N ASN A 18 3.74 -36.21 -16.59
CA ASN A 18 4.03 -37.55 -16.07
C ASN A 18 3.73 -37.81 -14.58
N GLU A 19 2.56 -38.37 -14.28
CA GLU A 19 2.42 -39.81 -14.02
C GLU A 19 0.94 -40.23 -13.87
N SER A 20 0.68 -41.48 -14.21
CA SER A 20 -0.63 -42.14 -14.37
C SER A 20 -1.40 -42.38 -13.07
N THR A 21 -2.72 -42.18 -13.07
CA THR A 21 -3.62 -42.85 -12.10
C THR A 21 -5.01 -43.13 -12.68
N GLN A 22 -5.50 -44.33 -12.35
CA GLN A 22 -6.81 -44.88 -12.68
C GLN A 22 -7.97 -44.08 -12.05
N ALA A 23 -9.05 -43.96 -12.80
CA ALA A 23 -10.27 -43.25 -12.41
C ALA A 23 -11.11 -43.97 -11.35
N LYS A 24 -11.54 -43.25 -10.31
CA LYS A 24 -12.72 -43.58 -9.49
C LYS A 24 -13.63 -42.34 -9.38
N LYS A 25 -14.93 -42.54 -9.67
CA LYS A 25 -16.00 -41.53 -9.70
C LYS A 25 -16.33 -40.98 -8.29
N PRO A 26 -16.75 -39.70 -8.16
CA PRO A 26 -17.33 -39.17 -6.93
C PRO A 26 -18.84 -39.43 -6.83
N PRO A 27 -19.43 -39.47 -5.60
CA PRO A 27 -20.86 -39.65 -5.37
C PRO A 27 -21.66 -38.32 -5.42
N PRO A 28 -23.01 -38.36 -5.46
CA PRO A 28 -23.83 -37.26 -5.99
C PRO A 28 -24.15 -36.14 -4.97
N SER A 29 -24.35 -34.94 -5.51
CA SER A 29 -24.75 -33.72 -4.83
C SER A 29 -26.24 -33.70 -4.47
N TYR A 30 -26.57 -33.36 -3.23
CA TYR A 30 -27.92 -33.03 -2.78
C TYR A 30 -28.31 -31.60 -3.20
N GLN A 31 -29.40 -31.47 -3.96
CA GLN A 31 -30.05 -30.20 -4.29
C GLN A 31 -31.25 -29.99 -3.36
N HIS A 32 -31.28 -28.87 -2.62
CA HIS A 32 -32.52 -28.36 -2.03
C HIS A 32 -33.06 -27.20 -2.87
N VAL A 33 -34.30 -27.39 -3.30
CA VAL A 33 -35.13 -26.48 -4.10
C VAL A 33 -35.65 -25.36 -3.21
N LEU A 34 -35.46 -24.10 -3.61
CA LEU A 34 -36.21 -22.95 -3.09
C LEU A 34 -36.91 -22.25 -4.26
N THR A 35 -38.24 -22.31 -4.21
CA THR A 35 -39.21 -21.76 -5.15
C THR A 35 -39.34 -20.25 -5.00
N LEU A 36 -39.26 -19.50 -6.11
CA LEU A 36 -39.51 -18.06 -6.15
C LEU A 36 -41.03 -17.78 -6.33
N PRO A 37 -41.65 -16.86 -5.58
CA PRO A 37 -43.02 -16.42 -5.86
C PRO A 37 -43.10 -15.43 -7.04
N GLN A 38 -44.25 -15.50 -7.72
CA GLN A 38 -44.60 -14.83 -8.98
C GLN A 38 -44.74 -13.31 -8.89
N GLN A 39 -44.49 -12.64 -10.02
CA GLN A 39 -44.70 -11.20 -10.23
C GLN A 39 -46.20 -10.83 -10.30
N PRO A 40 -46.64 -9.72 -9.68
CA PRO A 40 -47.94 -9.13 -9.99
C PRO A 40 -47.94 -8.33 -11.29
N GLN A 41 -49.04 -8.47 -12.02
CA GLN A 41 -49.33 -7.91 -13.34
C GLN A 41 -49.53 -6.39 -13.35
N THR A 42 -49.30 -5.81 -14.52
CA THR A 42 -49.53 -4.42 -14.92
C THR A 42 -51.03 -4.12 -15.11
N PRO A 43 -51.52 -2.91 -14.76
CA PRO A 43 -52.75 -2.39 -15.32
C PRO A 43 -52.56 -1.15 -16.22
N GLY A 44 -52.94 -1.32 -17.48
CA GLY A 44 -53.91 -0.49 -18.24
C GLY A 44 -53.75 1.03 -18.34
N LYS A 45 -53.57 1.51 -19.58
CA LYS A 45 -53.72 2.92 -20.00
C LYS A 45 -55.17 3.43 -19.84
N ARG A 46 -55.32 4.68 -19.36
CA ARG A 46 -56.48 5.55 -19.67
C ARG A 46 -56.01 6.98 -19.96
N LYS A 47 -56.59 7.61 -20.99
CA LYS A 47 -56.40 9.01 -21.42
C LYS A 47 -57.72 9.78 -21.22
N ILE A 48 -57.59 11.11 -21.30
CA ILE A 48 -58.59 12.21 -21.29
C ILE A 48 -58.82 12.73 -19.85
N GLY A 49 -58.68 14.02 -19.52
CA GLY A 49 -58.35 15.24 -20.27
C GLY A 49 -58.73 16.46 -19.42
N GLY A 50 -57.93 17.54 -19.53
CA GLY A 50 -58.34 18.94 -19.33
C GLY A 50 -58.72 19.43 -17.92
N THR A 51 -57.87 20.27 -17.32
CA THR A 51 -58.29 21.61 -16.86
C THR A 51 -57.06 22.49 -16.69
N THR A 52 -57.14 23.64 -17.36
CA THR A 52 -56.22 24.77 -17.43
C THR A 52 -56.19 25.53 -16.11
N ASN A 53 -55.02 26.04 -15.73
CA ASN A 53 -54.92 27.28 -14.96
C ASN A 53 -53.70 28.06 -15.43
N GLU A 54 -53.98 29.34 -15.65
CA GLU A 54 -53.22 30.36 -16.33
C GLU A 54 -52.01 30.82 -15.50
N ILE A 55 -50.91 31.15 -16.18
CA ILE A 55 -49.85 32.00 -15.63
C ILE A 55 -49.70 33.19 -16.56
N GLU A 56 -50.08 34.35 -16.05
CA GLU A 56 -50.01 35.65 -16.72
C GLU A 56 -48.57 36.09 -17.00
N ASP A 57 -48.37 36.60 -18.21
CA ASP A 57 -47.20 37.35 -18.66
C ASP A 57 -47.02 38.64 -17.85
N ARG A 58 -45.79 38.92 -17.39
CA ARG A 58 -45.38 40.27 -16.97
C ARG A 58 -44.26 40.80 -17.85
N PRO A 59 -44.35 42.05 -18.35
CA PRO A 59 -43.42 42.56 -19.35
C PRO A 59 -42.09 43.08 -18.76
N ILE A 60 -41.07 42.93 -19.61
CA ILE A 60 -39.69 43.42 -19.50
C ILE A 60 -39.67 44.95 -19.32
N LYS A 61 -38.99 45.43 -18.25
CA LYS A 61 -38.60 46.84 -18.11
C LYS A 61 -37.22 47.07 -18.73
N LYS A 62 -37.17 48.06 -19.63
CA LYS A 62 -35.99 48.55 -20.37
C LYS A 62 -35.07 49.36 -19.45
N GLU A 63 -33.76 49.15 -19.57
CA GLU A 63 -32.72 50.03 -19.02
C GLU A 63 -32.57 51.30 -19.91
N PRO A 64 -32.21 52.47 -19.34
CA PRO A 64 -31.85 53.66 -20.12
C PRO A 64 -30.39 53.61 -20.55
N GLY A 65 -30.15 53.92 -21.83
CA GLY A 65 -28.83 53.96 -22.44
C GLY A 65 -27.92 55.07 -21.89
N SER A 66 -26.63 54.77 -21.80
CA SER A 66 -25.59 55.79 -21.69
C SER A 66 -24.52 55.55 -22.76
N HIS A 67 -24.30 56.56 -23.58
CA HIS A 67 -23.25 56.65 -24.59
C HIS A 67 -21.86 56.50 -23.95
N THR A 68 -21.01 55.64 -24.48
CA THR A 68 -19.57 55.75 -24.26
C THR A 68 -18.79 55.53 -25.56
N SER A 69 -18.08 56.59 -25.93
CA SER A 69 -17.12 56.73 -27.03
C SER A 69 -16.10 55.59 -27.10
N THR A 70 -15.86 55.12 -28.32
CA THR A 70 -14.73 54.25 -28.69
C THR A 70 -13.39 54.96 -28.52
N LYS A 71 -12.71 54.77 -27.39
CA LYS A 71 -11.26 54.98 -27.28
C LYS A 71 -10.54 53.64 -27.43
N ARG A 72 -9.83 53.48 -28.57
CA ARG A 72 -8.81 52.45 -28.78
C ARG A 72 -7.83 52.47 -27.60
N ARG A 73 -7.85 51.43 -26.77
CA ARG A 73 -6.86 51.25 -25.70
C ARG A 73 -5.59 50.68 -26.33
N LYS A 74 -4.50 51.44 -26.26
CA LYS A 74 -3.15 50.99 -26.60
C LYS A 74 -2.81 49.79 -25.72
N ILE A 75 -2.36 48.71 -26.36
CA ILE A 75 -1.61 47.63 -25.72
C ILE A 75 -0.29 48.26 -25.26
N ASN A 76 -0.09 48.40 -23.95
CA ASN A 76 1.22 48.45 -23.31
C ASN A 76 1.05 48.32 -21.78
N ASP A 77 1.99 47.59 -21.18
CA ASP A 77 2.15 47.25 -19.76
C ASP A 77 1.22 46.18 -19.15
N ILE A 78 1.52 44.92 -19.49
CA ILE A 78 1.30 43.80 -18.57
C ILE A 78 2.47 43.83 -17.59
N THR A 79 2.34 44.57 -16.48
CA THR A 79 3.18 44.32 -15.31
C THR A 79 3.04 42.85 -14.90
N PRO A 80 4.12 42.08 -14.79
CA PRO A 80 4.03 40.69 -14.36
C PRO A 80 3.39 40.66 -12.98
N ARG A 81 2.26 39.94 -12.88
CA ARG A 81 1.59 39.68 -11.60
C ARG A 81 2.63 39.05 -10.69
N ARG A 82 3.09 39.80 -9.69
CA ARG A 82 4.04 39.37 -8.66
C ARG A 82 3.63 37.96 -8.22
N THR A 83 4.40 36.95 -8.64
CA THR A 83 4.16 35.56 -8.29
C THR A 83 4.15 35.50 -6.78
N ARG A 84 3.01 35.10 -6.19
CA ARG A 84 2.99 34.78 -4.76
C ARG A 84 4.10 33.74 -4.55
N PRO A 85 4.97 33.89 -3.53
CA PRO A 85 5.93 32.85 -3.23
C PRO A 85 5.17 31.53 -3.14
N SER A 86 5.66 30.50 -3.84
CA SER A 86 5.07 29.17 -3.77
C SER A 86 5.03 28.76 -2.31
N LYS A 87 3.86 28.40 -1.80
CA LYS A 87 3.71 27.92 -0.42
C LYS A 87 4.62 26.69 -0.28
N GLN A 88 5.66 26.79 0.55
CA GLN A 88 6.52 25.66 0.87
C GLN A 88 5.95 24.94 2.09
N LEU A 89 5.16 23.90 1.83
CA LEU A 89 4.54 23.06 2.86
C LEU A 89 5.42 21.83 3.16
N ASN A 90 5.87 21.15 2.12
CA ASN A 90 6.65 19.91 2.24
C ASN A 90 8.13 20.14 1.95
N ASN A 91 8.99 19.25 2.45
CA ASN A 91 10.42 19.26 2.13
C ASN A 91 10.81 17.91 1.53
N ALA A 92 11.47 17.93 0.39
CA ALA A 92 12.00 16.72 -0.22
C ALA A 92 13.19 16.19 0.61
N PRO A 93 13.33 14.87 0.77
CA PRO A 93 14.55 14.28 1.30
C PRO A 93 15.76 14.68 0.45
N THR A 94 16.89 14.94 1.08
CA THR A 94 18.13 15.38 0.39
C THR A 94 19.23 14.32 0.40
N GLN A 95 19.16 13.38 1.35
CA GLN A 95 20.16 12.33 1.50
C GLN A 95 20.10 11.37 0.31
N ARG A 96 21.16 11.34 -0.51
CA ARG A 96 21.28 10.40 -1.62
C ARG A 96 21.48 8.98 -1.11
N LEU A 97 20.93 8.01 -1.83
CA LEU A 97 20.83 6.62 -1.45
C LEU A 97 21.45 5.72 -2.52
N ASP A 98 22.26 4.76 -2.08
CA ASP A 98 22.65 3.62 -2.89
C ASP A 98 21.57 2.54 -2.79
N ILE A 99 21.00 2.14 -3.94
CA ILE A 99 19.90 1.18 -3.99
C ILE A 99 20.45 -0.23 -4.23
N THR A 100 20.14 -1.15 -3.31
CA THR A 100 20.54 -2.56 -3.41
C THR A 100 19.29 -3.44 -3.43
N VAL A 101 19.26 -4.38 -4.37
CA VAL A 101 18.11 -5.26 -4.64
C VAL A 101 18.51 -6.73 -4.58
N PHE A 102 17.56 -7.58 -4.19
CA PHE A 102 17.70 -9.04 -4.20
C PHE A 102 16.32 -9.71 -4.22
N GLY A 103 16.29 -10.99 -4.58
CA GLY A 103 15.06 -11.73 -4.85
C GLY A 103 14.88 -12.09 -6.33
N SER A 104 13.63 -12.32 -6.73
CA SER A 104 13.25 -12.52 -8.13
C SER A 104 12.70 -11.23 -8.72
N GLY A 105 13.06 -11.01 -9.98
CA GLY A 105 12.57 -9.95 -10.85
C GLY A 105 12.14 -10.53 -12.18
N GLU A 106 11.44 -11.67 -12.16
CA GLU A 106 10.91 -12.34 -13.36
C GLU A 106 10.02 -11.42 -14.22
N ASN A 107 9.48 -10.35 -13.64
CA ASN A 107 8.73 -9.32 -14.34
C ASN A 107 9.35 -7.92 -14.21
N GLY A 108 10.66 -7.85 -13.97
CA GLY A 108 11.43 -6.61 -13.92
C GLY A 108 11.43 -5.87 -12.58
N GLU A 109 10.90 -6.46 -11.51
CA GLU A 109 10.75 -5.84 -10.19
C GLU A 109 12.09 -5.43 -9.55
N LEU A 110 13.19 -6.11 -9.91
CA LEU A 110 14.54 -5.78 -9.43
C LEU A 110 15.12 -4.51 -10.07
N GLY A 111 14.58 -4.06 -11.22
CA GLY A 111 15.06 -2.85 -11.88
C GLY A 111 16.50 -2.95 -12.40
N LEU A 112 16.95 -4.14 -12.83
CA LEU A 112 18.32 -4.42 -13.28
C LEU A 112 18.47 -4.42 -14.81
N GLY A 113 17.46 -3.98 -15.54
CA GLY A 113 17.39 -4.04 -17.00
C GLY A 113 17.06 -5.45 -17.53
N ASN A 114 17.15 -5.65 -18.84
CA ASN A 114 16.88 -6.94 -19.47
C ASN A 114 18.15 -7.68 -19.92
N LYS A 115 19.32 -7.06 -19.79
CA LYS A 115 20.62 -7.63 -20.17
C LYS A 115 21.40 -8.08 -18.94
N SER A 116 22.18 -9.15 -19.12
CA SER A 116 23.14 -9.59 -18.13
C SER A 116 24.19 -8.51 -17.90
N HIS A 117 24.51 -8.23 -16.64
CA HIS A 117 25.53 -7.27 -16.25
C HIS A 117 26.56 -7.97 -15.36
N ASN A 118 27.84 -7.90 -15.73
CA ASN A 118 28.93 -8.64 -15.06
C ASN A 118 28.64 -10.15 -14.94
N ASN A 119 28.20 -10.78 -16.04
CA ASN A 119 27.82 -12.20 -16.11
C ASN A 119 26.72 -12.63 -15.12
N LYS A 120 25.89 -11.69 -14.65
CA LYS A 120 24.78 -11.98 -13.75
C LYS A 120 23.45 -11.66 -14.42
N SER A 121 22.53 -12.62 -14.37
CA SER A 121 21.16 -12.44 -14.87
C SER A 121 20.46 -11.29 -14.17
N PRO A 122 19.67 -10.47 -14.88
CA PRO A 122 18.83 -9.43 -14.28
C PRO A 122 17.54 -9.97 -13.63
N THR A 123 17.10 -11.19 -13.97
CA THR A 123 15.85 -11.79 -13.46
C THR A 123 15.96 -12.34 -12.05
N LYS A 124 17.18 -12.61 -11.58
CA LYS A 124 17.41 -13.18 -10.25
C LYS A 124 18.63 -12.54 -9.61
N ALA A 125 18.47 -12.03 -8.40
CA ALA A 125 19.55 -11.48 -7.60
C ALA A 125 19.67 -12.27 -6.30
N ASN A 126 20.43 -13.36 -6.38
CA ASN A 126 20.53 -14.34 -5.30
C ASN A 126 21.20 -13.76 -4.05
N ARG A 127 22.10 -12.79 -4.27
CA ARG A 127 22.78 -11.99 -3.23
C ARG A 127 22.48 -10.51 -3.46
N PRO A 128 22.63 -9.65 -2.44
CA PRO A 128 22.38 -8.23 -2.59
C PRO A 128 23.22 -7.69 -3.73
N ARG A 129 22.55 -7.04 -4.68
CA ARG A 129 23.16 -6.47 -5.86
C ARG A 129 22.90 -4.99 -5.87
N LEU A 130 23.97 -4.20 -5.89
CA LEU A 130 23.87 -2.77 -6.13
C LEU A 130 23.22 -2.57 -7.50
N ASN A 131 22.16 -1.76 -7.54
CA ASN A 131 21.49 -1.47 -8.79
C ASN A 131 22.36 -0.51 -9.62
N HIS A 132 23.04 -1.08 -10.63
CA HIS A 132 23.95 -0.36 -11.52
C HIS A 132 23.26 0.74 -12.36
N LEU A 133 21.94 0.66 -12.53
CA LEU A 133 21.15 1.65 -13.26
C LEU A 133 20.70 2.83 -12.38
N LEU A 134 20.88 2.72 -11.06
CA LEU A 134 20.49 3.71 -10.06
C LEU A 134 21.71 4.25 -9.30
N ASN A 135 22.86 4.40 -9.97
CA ASN A 135 24.05 4.95 -9.34
C ASN A 135 23.74 6.31 -8.69
N ALA A 136 24.00 6.43 -7.40
CA ALA A 136 23.70 7.64 -6.65
C ALA A 136 24.51 8.88 -7.09
N ALA A 137 25.61 8.72 -7.81
CA ALA A 137 26.39 9.83 -8.37
C ALA A 137 25.61 10.53 -9.48
N ASP A 138 25.10 9.71 -10.40
CA ASP A 138 24.50 10.16 -11.65
C ASP A 138 23.00 10.45 -11.46
N ILE A 139 22.31 9.53 -10.77
CA ILE A 139 20.86 9.58 -10.55
C ILE A 139 20.52 10.23 -9.21
N GLY A 140 21.20 9.81 -8.14
CA GLY A 140 21.01 10.34 -6.80
C GLY A 140 19.60 10.17 -6.26
N ILE A 141 19.17 8.93 -6.00
CA ILE A 141 17.88 8.61 -5.38
C ILE A 141 17.83 9.14 -3.95
N VAL A 142 16.73 9.74 -3.51
CA VAL A 142 16.54 10.28 -2.15
C VAL A 142 15.37 9.64 -1.40
N GLN A 143 14.45 8.98 -2.11
CA GLN A 143 13.35 8.23 -1.52
C GLN A 143 12.92 7.09 -2.44
N VAL A 144 12.45 5.99 -1.86
CA VAL A 144 11.85 4.86 -2.59
C VAL A 144 10.50 4.50 -1.96
N ALA A 145 9.52 4.14 -2.80
CA ALA A 145 8.26 3.53 -2.41
C ALA A 145 8.10 2.20 -3.16
N VAL A 146 7.69 1.16 -2.44
CA VAL A 146 7.62 -0.21 -2.95
C VAL A 146 6.16 -0.70 -2.92
N GLY A 147 5.62 -0.99 -4.10
CA GLY A 147 4.36 -1.70 -4.27
C GLY A 147 4.57 -3.22 -4.26
N SER A 148 3.52 -3.99 -4.53
CA SER A 148 3.63 -5.46 -4.57
C SER A 148 4.46 -5.97 -5.75
N VAL A 149 4.39 -5.28 -6.90
CA VAL A 149 4.99 -5.71 -8.18
C VAL A 149 5.75 -4.59 -8.92
N HIS A 150 5.91 -3.43 -8.29
CA HIS A 150 6.60 -2.29 -8.89
C HIS A 150 7.25 -1.40 -7.81
N CYS A 151 8.16 -0.54 -8.25
CA CYS A 151 8.79 0.47 -7.41
C CYS A 151 8.68 1.85 -8.04
N ALA A 152 8.66 2.87 -7.19
CA ALA A 152 8.82 4.27 -7.55
C ALA A 152 9.92 4.89 -6.70
N ALA A 153 10.75 5.75 -7.28
CA ALA A 153 11.83 6.40 -6.57
C ALA A 153 11.95 7.88 -6.95
N LEU A 154 12.17 8.73 -5.96
CA LEU A 154 12.42 10.17 -6.13
C LEU A 154 13.93 10.39 -6.23
N THR A 155 14.36 11.15 -7.23
CA THR A 155 15.76 11.59 -7.37
C THR A 155 15.97 12.97 -6.75
N HIS A 156 17.21 13.31 -6.43
CA HIS A 156 17.61 14.59 -5.84
C HIS A 156 17.30 15.80 -6.75
N ASP A 157 17.23 15.58 -8.06
CA ASP A 157 16.85 16.57 -9.07
C ASP A 157 15.32 16.62 -9.33
N GLY A 158 14.55 15.82 -8.59
CA GLY A 158 13.08 15.84 -8.61
C GLY A 158 12.43 15.05 -9.74
N ARG A 159 13.15 14.12 -10.38
CA ARG A 159 12.57 13.13 -11.28
C ARG A 159 11.98 11.97 -10.47
N VAL A 160 10.97 11.32 -11.04
CA VAL A 160 10.34 10.12 -10.46
C VAL A 160 10.61 8.95 -11.38
N LEU A 161 11.48 8.04 -10.93
CA LEU A 161 11.81 6.83 -11.67
C LEU A 161 10.89 5.69 -11.26
N THR A 162 10.47 4.87 -12.21
CA THR A 162 9.61 3.70 -11.96
C THR A 162 10.14 2.47 -12.69
N TRP A 163 9.93 1.29 -12.11
CA TRP A 163 10.25 -0.01 -12.72
C TRP A 163 9.40 -1.14 -12.12
N GLY A 164 9.38 -2.30 -12.79
CA GLY A 164 8.56 -3.46 -12.44
C GLY A 164 7.38 -3.64 -13.40
N VAL A 165 6.32 -4.32 -12.94
CA VAL A 165 5.17 -4.69 -13.78
C VAL A 165 4.33 -3.48 -14.18
N ASN A 166 4.06 -3.32 -15.49
CA ASN A 166 3.26 -2.20 -16.01
C ASN A 166 1.87 -2.58 -16.56
N ASP A 167 1.38 -3.79 -16.31
CA ASP A 167 0.02 -4.23 -16.71
C ASP A 167 -1.07 -3.32 -16.13
N SER A 168 -0.86 -2.87 -14.90
CA SER A 168 -1.73 -1.94 -14.18
C SER A 168 -1.47 -0.47 -14.50
N ARG A 169 -0.53 -0.18 -15.41
CA ARG A 169 -0.03 1.17 -15.72
C ARG A 169 0.63 1.86 -14.53
N ALA A 170 1.10 1.10 -13.54
CA ALA A 170 1.69 1.64 -12.32
C ALA A 170 3.02 2.40 -12.54
N LEU A 171 3.66 2.23 -13.70
CA LEU A 171 4.93 2.91 -14.00
C LEU A 171 4.77 4.31 -14.58
N GLY A 172 3.58 4.69 -15.09
CA GLY A 172 3.33 6.08 -15.51
C GLY A 172 4.03 6.50 -16.81
N ARG A 173 4.45 5.52 -17.63
CA ARG A 173 5.23 5.70 -18.86
C ARG A 173 4.95 4.60 -19.86
N ASN A 174 5.24 4.83 -21.13
CA ASN A 174 5.03 3.84 -22.17
C ASN A 174 6.09 2.73 -22.09
N THR A 175 5.64 1.49 -21.91
CA THR A 175 6.51 0.31 -21.89
C THR A 175 6.25 -0.67 -23.01
N LYS A 176 5.50 -0.27 -24.05
CA LYS A 176 5.33 -1.13 -25.23
C LYS A 176 6.67 -1.25 -25.95
N CYS A 177 7.19 -2.46 -26.04
CA CYS A 177 8.31 -2.82 -26.90
C CYS A 177 7.87 -3.88 -27.90
N GLU A 178 8.56 -3.98 -29.03
CA GLU A 178 8.38 -5.11 -29.93
C GLU A 178 8.85 -6.41 -29.27
N PRO A 179 8.35 -7.58 -29.71
CA PRO A 179 8.84 -8.86 -29.21
C PRO A 179 10.37 -8.92 -29.38
N LEU A 180 11.08 -9.19 -28.28
CA LEU A 180 12.51 -9.38 -28.35
C LEU A 180 12.77 -10.61 -29.25
N ALA A 181 13.71 -10.50 -30.18
CA ALA A 181 14.21 -11.64 -30.93
C ALA A 181 14.71 -12.72 -29.95
N GLN A 182 14.77 -13.99 -30.40
CA GLN A 182 15.22 -15.10 -29.54
C GLN A 182 16.47 -14.68 -28.75
N PRO A 183 16.49 -14.92 -27.42
CA PRO A 183 17.54 -14.41 -26.56
C PRO A 183 18.91 -14.88 -27.05
N ASP A 184 19.68 -13.93 -27.58
CA ASP A 184 21.11 -14.06 -27.81
C ASP A 184 21.82 -14.02 -26.46
N GLY A 185 22.99 -14.66 -26.38
CA GLY A 185 23.70 -14.95 -25.12
C GLY A 185 23.87 -13.71 -24.23
N GLY A 186 22.96 -13.55 -23.25
CA GLY A 186 22.98 -12.47 -22.27
C GLY A 186 21.71 -11.62 -22.18
N VAL A 187 20.80 -11.67 -23.16
CA VAL A 187 19.51 -10.96 -23.14
C VAL A 187 18.42 -11.88 -22.57
N THR A 188 17.58 -11.35 -21.66
CA THR A 188 16.45 -12.08 -21.08
C THR A 188 15.13 -11.68 -21.75
N ASN A 189 14.09 -12.48 -21.53
CA ASN A 189 12.72 -12.18 -22.01
C ASN A 189 12.05 -11.01 -21.25
N LEU A 190 12.75 -10.38 -20.30
CA LEU A 190 12.25 -9.20 -19.61
C LEU A 190 12.00 -8.07 -20.60
N ASN A 191 10.86 -7.40 -20.45
CA ASN A 191 10.62 -6.16 -21.17
C ASN A 191 11.68 -5.12 -20.74
N PRO A 192 12.54 -4.62 -21.65
CA PRO A 192 13.60 -3.67 -21.32
C PRO A 192 13.06 -2.38 -20.72
N LEU A 193 11.86 -1.96 -21.14
CA LEU A 193 11.24 -0.75 -20.64
C LEU A 193 10.67 -0.96 -19.24
N GLU A 194 10.22 -2.14 -18.86
CA GLU A 194 9.69 -2.41 -17.50
C GLU A 194 10.80 -2.70 -16.49
N SER A 195 11.79 -3.49 -16.91
CA SER A 195 12.92 -3.93 -16.08
C SER A 195 14.00 -2.86 -15.87
N THR A 196 14.00 -1.78 -16.64
CA THR A 196 14.94 -0.65 -16.51
C THR A 196 14.24 0.52 -15.81
N PRO A 197 14.77 1.03 -14.67
CA PRO A 197 14.28 2.27 -14.07
C PRO A 197 14.33 3.43 -15.06
N ALA A 198 13.20 4.09 -15.26
CA ALA A 198 13.10 5.25 -16.14
C ALA A 198 12.08 6.26 -15.62
N PRO A 199 12.19 7.55 -16.00
CA PRO A 199 11.27 8.59 -15.56
C PRO A 199 9.82 8.30 -15.97
N ALA A 200 8.88 8.54 -15.06
CA ALA A 200 7.47 8.66 -15.41
C ALA A 200 7.25 9.88 -16.31
N GLU A 201 6.40 9.74 -17.32
CA GLU A 201 6.16 10.76 -18.35
C GLU A 201 5.13 11.80 -17.86
N GLY A 202 5.34 13.08 -18.14
CA GLY A 202 4.38 14.14 -17.81
C GLY A 202 4.59 14.82 -16.44
N LEU A 203 5.71 14.54 -15.75
CA LEU A 203 6.10 15.20 -14.50
C LEU A 203 7.26 16.19 -14.67
N GLU A 204 7.71 16.43 -15.91
CA GLU A 204 8.91 17.21 -16.23
C GLU A 204 8.80 18.66 -15.73
N ASN A 205 7.59 19.21 -15.73
CA ASN A 205 7.30 20.57 -15.26
C ASN A 205 7.28 20.72 -13.74
N LEU A 206 7.22 19.62 -12.98
CA LEU A 206 7.25 19.66 -11.51
C LEU A 206 8.69 19.63 -11.00
N GLY A 207 9.52 18.73 -11.53
CA GLY A 207 10.92 18.58 -11.13
C GLY A 207 11.11 18.61 -9.60
N SER A 208 11.96 19.52 -9.12
CA SER A 208 12.27 19.70 -7.69
C SER A 208 11.10 20.12 -6.77
N ASP A 209 9.91 20.33 -7.34
CA ASP A 209 8.67 20.51 -6.58
C ASP A 209 8.20 19.20 -5.95
N ILE A 210 8.61 18.02 -6.42
CA ILE A 210 8.18 16.72 -5.84
C ILE A 210 8.94 16.44 -4.54
N THR A 211 8.21 16.09 -3.48
CA THR A 211 8.74 15.86 -2.11
C THR A 211 8.46 14.48 -1.54
N GLN A 212 7.48 13.75 -2.08
CA GLN A 212 7.16 12.39 -1.64
C GLN A 212 6.78 11.49 -2.82
N VAL A 213 7.23 10.24 -2.82
CA VAL A 213 6.66 9.14 -3.63
C VAL A 213 5.91 8.16 -2.73
N ALA A 214 4.80 7.60 -3.21
CA ALA A 214 4.02 6.57 -2.53
C ALA A 214 3.49 5.53 -3.52
N ALA A 215 3.41 4.26 -3.10
CA ALA A 215 2.97 3.15 -3.92
C ALA A 215 1.94 2.30 -3.19
N THR A 216 0.81 2.05 -3.85
CA THR A 216 -0.13 0.97 -3.51
C THR A 216 0.34 -0.31 -4.21
N ASP A 217 -0.48 -1.36 -4.24
CA ASP A 217 -0.13 -2.57 -4.98
C ASP A 217 -0.05 -2.29 -6.51
N ASN A 218 -0.92 -1.40 -7.03
CA ASN A 218 -1.14 -1.24 -8.49
C ASN A 218 -1.18 0.22 -8.99
N ALA A 219 -0.90 1.19 -8.13
CA ALA A 219 -0.89 2.62 -8.47
C ALA A 219 0.21 3.37 -7.71
N THR A 220 0.74 4.41 -8.36
CA THR A 220 1.80 5.28 -7.85
C THR A 220 1.28 6.70 -7.68
N PHE A 221 1.75 7.38 -6.63
CA PHE A 221 1.37 8.74 -6.26
C PHE A 221 2.60 9.55 -5.91
N VAL A 222 2.50 10.86 -6.14
CA VAL A 222 3.54 11.82 -5.77
C VAL A 222 2.93 13.04 -5.10
N LEU A 223 3.64 13.58 -4.11
CA LEU A 223 3.29 14.80 -3.38
C LEU A 223 4.27 15.91 -3.76
N THR A 224 3.76 17.12 -3.94
CA THR A 224 4.56 18.31 -4.23
C THR A 224 4.82 19.17 -2.99
N ARG A 225 5.77 20.10 -3.09
CA ARG A 225 6.16 21.08 -2.07
C ARG A 225 4.99 21.96 -1.67
N SER A 226 4.12 22.26 -2.62
CA SER A 226 2.91 23.07 -2.44
C SER A 226 1.70 22.28 -1.94
N GLY A 227 1.81 20.96 -1.79
CA GLY A 227 0.74 20.09 -1.29
C GLY A 227 -0.29 19.66 -2.34
N LEU A 228 0.07 19.71 -3.63
CA LEU A 228 -0.66 19.06 -4.72
C LEU A 228 -0.25 17.59 -4.84
N VAL A 229 -1.20 16.75 -5.27
CA VAL A 229 -1.00 15.31 -5.45
C VAL A 229 -1.22 14.94 -6.92
N TYR A 230 -0.30 14.12 -7.45
CA TYR A 230 -0.45 13.49 -8.76
C TYR A 230 -0.46 11.97 -8.60
N GLY A 231 -1.13 11.25 -9.48
CA GLY A 231 -1.13 9.79 -9.44
C GLY A 231 -1.47 9.14 -10.78
N TRP A 232 -1.18 7.85 -10.87
CA TRP A 232 -1.45 7.01 -12.05
C TRP A 232 -1.51 5.53 -11.68
N GLY A 233 -1.90 4.67 -12.63
CA GLY A 233 -2.14 3.25 -12.43
C GLY A 233 -3.62 2.90 -12.32
N THR A 234 -3.98 1.99 -11.42
CA THR A 234 -5.38 1.61 -11.13
C THR A 234 -5.52 1.05 -9.71
N PHE A 235 -6.72 1.09 -9.17
CA PHE A 235 -7.10 0.31 -7.99
C PHE A 235 -7.73 -1.02 -8.39
N PHE A 236 -7.63 -2.01 -7.52
CA PHE A 236 -8.30 -3.31 -7.63
C PHE A 236 -9.41 -3.46 -6.59
N GLY A 237 -10.43 -4.22 -6.98
CA GLY A 237 -11.50 -4.69 -6.11
C GLY A 237 -11.60 -6.22 -6.14
N SER A 238 -12.60 -6.75 -5.45
CA SER A 238 -12.95 -8.18 -5.41
C SER A 238 -13.09 -8.80 -6.80
N ASP A 239 -13.60 -8.01 -7.75
CA ASP A 239 -13.98 -8.46 -9.09
C ASP A 239 -12.89 -8.16 -10.14
N GLY A 240 -11.70 -7.75 -9.69
CA GLY A 240 -10.56 -7.37 -10.53
C GLY A 240 -10.36 -5.86 -10.61
N VAL A 241 -9.94 -5.37 -11.78
CA VAL A 241 -9.60 -3.95 -11.99
C VAL A 241 -10.80 -3.06 -11.70
N TYR A 242 -10.66 -2.20 -10.70
CA TYR A 242 -11.74 -1.34 -10.23
C TYR A 242 -11.82 -0.03 -11.02
N GLY A 243 -10.71 0.69 -11.14
CA GLY A 243 -10.59 1.95 -11.88
C GLY A 243 -9.62 2.92 -11.22
N PHE A 244 -9.39 4.07 -11.85
CA PHE A 244 -8.53 5.14 -11.31
C PHE A 244 -9.25 6.50 -11.21
N LEU A 245 -9.89 6.97 -12.29
CA LEU A 245 -10.67 8.23 -12.30
C LEU A 245 -12.17 7.96 -12.44
N ARG A 246 -12.98 8.61 -11.60
CA ARG A 246 -14.44 8.53 -11.66
C ARG A 246 -15.01 8.92 -13.02
N GLU A 247 -14.49 9.98 -13.65
CA GLU A 247 -14.99 10.50 -14.94
C GLU A 247 -14.91 9.48 -16.08
N LYS A 248 -13.93 8.56 -15.99
CA LYS A 248 -13.74 7.47 -16.94
C LYS A 248 -14.66 6.27 -16.65
N MET A 249 -15.32 6.24 -15.50
CA MET A 249 -16.25 5.19 -15.10
C MET A 249 -17.68 5.57 -15.50
N ARG A 250 -18.08 5.20 -16.72
CA ARG A 250 -19.43 5.50 -17.25
C ARG A 250 -20.51 4.60 -16.63
N PRO A 251 -21.61 5.16 -16.08
CA PRO A 251 -22.71 4.35 -15.54
C PRO A 251 -23.63 3.75 -16.62
N LYS A 252 -23.83 4.46 -17.75
CA LYS A 252 -24.84 4.11 -18.77
C LYS A 252 -24.32 3.29 -19.96
N LYS A 253 -23.01 3.08 -20.06
CA LYS A 253 -22.35 2.19 -21.03
C LYS A 253 -21.24 1.48 -20.28
N LYS A 254 -21.03 0.17 -20.48
CA LYS A 254 -19.88 -0.53 -19.89
C LYS A 254 -18.61 0.28 -20.22
N SER A 255 -17.96 0.85 -19.21
CA SER A 255 -16.66 1.54 -19.36
C SER A 255 -15.74 0.62 -20.15
N LYS A 256 -15.05 1.12 -21.17
CA LYS A 256 -14.09 0.26 -21.87
C LYS A 256 -13.02 -0.17 -20.86
N TYR A 257 -12.60 -1.43 -20.87
CA TYR A 257 -11.60 -1.94 -19.92
C TYR A 257 -10.35 -1.03 -19.84
N LYS A 258 -9.90 -0.51 -20.99
CA LYS A 258 -8.77 0.43 -21.08
C LYS A 258 -8.97 1.76 -20.32
N GLU A 259 -10.21 2.22 -20.15
CA GLU A 259 -10.52 3.47 -19.43
C GLU A 259 -10.33 3.34 -17.91
N ARG A 260 -10.20 2.11 -17.40
CA ARG A 260 -9.95 1.84 -15.97
C ARG A 260 -8.55 2.20 -15.50
N PHE A 261 -7.63 2.38 -16.43
CA PHE A 261 -6.24 2.67 -16.13
C PHE A 261 -5.92 4.14 -16.41
N GLN A 262 -5.13 4.73 -15.54
CA GLN A 262 -4.47 6.02 -15.80
C GLN A 262 -3.04 5.75 -16.22
N VAL A 263 -2.73 6.04 -17.50
CA VAL A 263 -1.46 5.63 -18.14
C VAL A 263 -0.29 6.53 -17.73
N THR A 264 -0.53 7.83 -17.66
CA THR A 264 0.46 8.84 -17.27
C THR A 264 -0.01 9.59 -16.03
N PRO A 265 0.91 10.14 -15.22
CA PRO A 265 0.61 11.04 -14.12
C PRO A 265 -0.46 12.07 -14.44
N ILE A 266 -1.45 12.20 -13.55
CA ILE A 266 -2.47 13.26 -13.60
C ILE A 266 -2.60 13.92 -12.23
N GLN A 267 -2.80 15.23 -12.20
CA GLN A 267 -3.12 15.94 -10.97
C GLN A 267 -4.47 15.44 -10.43
N ILE A 268 -4.49 15.03 -9.17
CA ILE A 268 -5.72 14.59 -8.51
C ILE A 268 -6.44 15.83 -7.98
N GLY A 269 -7.59 16.15 -8.59
CA GLY A 269 -8.42 17.28 -8.19
C GLY A 269 -9.01 17.11 -6.78
N GLY A 270 -9.28 18.24 -6.12
CA GLY A 270 -9.91 18.27 -4.79
C GLY A 270 -8.95 18.15 -3.61
N LEU A 271 -7.66 17.88 -3.85
CA LEU A 271 -6.61 17.85 -2.82
C LEU A 271 -5.80 19.16 -2.85
N LYS A 272 -5.64 19.78 -1.68
CA LYS A 272 -4.86 21.00 -1.46
C LYS A 272 -4.19 20.91 -0.10
N ASP A 273 -3.03 21.57 0.04
CA ASP A 273 -2.30 21.67 1.30
C ASP A 273 -2.03 20.29 1.94
N ILE A 274 -1.78 19.27 1.12
CA ILE A 274 -1.43 17.93 1.60
C ILE A 274 -0.01 17.93 2.15
N LYS A 275 0.17 17.45 3.38
CA LYS A 275 1.47 17.29 4.03
C LYS A 275 2.02 15.86 4.01
N LYS A 276 1.15 14.85 3.86
CA LYS A 276 1.56 13.44 3.89
C LYS A 276 0.59 12.54 3.12
N LEU A 277 1.15 11.57 2.40
CA LEU A 277 0.43 10.44 1.82
C LEU A 277 0.74 9.15 2.57
N SER A 278 -0.29 8.33 2.80
CA SER A 278 -0.19 6.96 3.33
C SER A 278 -0.94 6.02 2.40
N ALA A 279 -0.25 5.00 1.86
CA ALA A 279 -0.81 4.09 0.86
C ALA A 279 -1.09 2.71 1.48
N GLY A 280 -2.34 2.25 1.37
CA GLY A 280 -2.73 0.88 1.73
C GLY A 280 -2.55 -0.09 0.56
N GLY A 281 -3.25 -1.23 0.60
CA GLY A 281 -3.25 -2.20 -0.50
C GLY A 281 -3.86 -1.62 -1.78
N ASN A 282 -5.07 -1.08 -1.66
CA ASN A 282 -5.86 -0.56 -2.79
C ASN A 282 -6.59 0.76 -2.49
N HIS A 283 -6.09 1.53 -1.52
CA HIS A 283 -6.60 2.85 -1.18
C HIS A 283 -5.46 3.77 -0.72
N VAL A 284 -5.72 5.07 -0.72
CA VAL A 284 -4.76 6.10 -0.31
C VAL A 284 -5.41 7.04 0.67
N LEU A 285 -4.65 7.44 1.69
CA LEU A 285 -4.98 8.50 2.62
C LEU A 285 -4.07 9.72 2.35
N ALA A 286 -4.66 10.91 2.37
CA ALA A 286 -3.92 12.17 2.28
C ALA A 286 -4.25 13.05 3.49
N LEU A 287 -3.24 13.38 4.27
CA LEU A 287 -3.35 14.25 5.43
C LEU A 287 -2.98 15.68 5.04
N THR A 288 -3.87 16.63 5.31
CA THR A 288 -3.63 18.06 5.09
C THR A 288 -2.80 18.68 6.21
N GLU A 289 -2.20 19.84 5.95
CA GLU A 289 -1.57 20.70 6.96
C GLU A 289 -2.52 21.05 8.09
N SER A 290 -3.79 21.31 7.77
CA SER A 290 -4.82 21.66 8.76
C SER A 290 -5.25 20.50 9.63
N GLY A 291 -4.96 19.25 9.27
CA GLY A 291 -5.38 18.07 10.02
C GLY A 291 -6.71 17.45 9.56
N ASP A 292 -7.13 17.73 8.33
CA ASP A 292 -8.19 16.98 7.63
C ASP A 292 -7.58 15.81 6.84
N VAL A 293 -8.28 14.67 6.79
CA VAL A 293 -7.86 13.46 6.06
C VAL A 293 -8.79 13.21 4.88
N TYR A 294 -8.22 12.92 3.73
CA TYR A 294 -8.93 12.52 2.52
C TYR A 294 -8.64 11.06 2.18
N ALA A 295 -9.64 10.33 1.69
CA ALA A 295 -9.46 8.95 1.24
C ALA A 295 -10.11 8.68 -0.12
N TRP A 296 -9.41 7.92 -0.97
CA TRP A 296 -9.92 7.41 -2.24
C TRP A 296 -9.28 6.07 -2.63
N GLY A 297 -9.90 5.38 -3.59
CA GLY A 297 -9.44 4.10 -4.11
C GLY A 297 -10.55 3.06 -4.14
N SER A 298 -10.22 1.81 -3.83
CA SER A 298 -11.23 0.81 -3.50
C SER A 298 -11.91 1.19 -2.19
N GLY A 299 -13.23 1.03 -2.14
CA GLY A 299 -14.03 1.20 -0.92
C GLY A 299 -14.95 0.03 -0.66
N GLN A 300 -14.64 -1.14 -1.22
CA GLN A 300 -15.46 -2.34 -1.07
C GLN A 300 -15.37 -2.94 0.34
N GLN A 301 -14.29 -2.66 1.09
CA GLN A 301 -14.12 -3.05 2.47
C GLN A 301 -14.24 -1.85 3.42
N ALA A 302 -14.93 -0.79 2.99
CA ALA A 302 -15.08 0.46 3.74
C ALA A 302 -13.77 1.21 4.04
N GLU A 303 -12.70 0.97 3.29
CA GLU A 303 -11.37 1.58 3.51
C GLU A 303 -11.37 3.12 3.40
N LEU A 304 -12.46 3.70 2.92
CA LEU A 304 -12.64 5.12 2.66
C LEU A 304 -13.42 5.86 3.77
N GLY A 305 -13.85 5.17 4.82
CA GLY A 305 -14.54 5.75 5.97
C GLY A 305 -15.88 6.39 5.61
N ARG A 306 -16.57 5.85 4.60
CA ARG A 306 -17.90 6.30 4.19
C ARG A 306 -18.66 5.19 3.48
N ARG A 307 -19.99 5.21 3.60
CA ARG A 307 -20.86 4.29 2.86
C ARG A 307 -20.87 4.63 1.37
N LEU A 308 -20.58 3.63 0.54
CA LEU A 308 -20.72 3.72 -0.91
C LEU A 308 -21.98 2.96 -1.34
N VAL A 309 -22.87 3.66 -2.05
CA VAL A 309 -24.00 3.00 -2.69
C VAL A 309 -23.50 2.33 -3.97
N GLN A 310 -23.84 1.05 -4.20
CA GLN A 310 -23.35 0.27 -5.33
C GLN A 310 -23.51 0.97 -6.69
N ARG A 311 -24.66 1.62 -6.93
CA ARG A 311 -24.92 2.40 -8.17
C ARG A 311 -24.02 3.62 -8.35
N HIS A 312 -23.35 4.06 -7.28
CA HIS A 312 -22.41 5.19 -7.22
C HIS A 312 -21.04 4.75 -6.71
N GLN A 313 -20.72 3.45 -6.83
CA GLN A 313 -19.49 2.90 -6.27
C GLN A 313 -18.24 3.67 -6.72
N PHE A 314 -18.18 4.11 -7.98
CA PHE A 314 -17.03 4.84 -8.53
C PHE A 314 -16.84 6.26 -7.98
N GLU A 315 -17.75 6.77 -7.16
CA GLU A 315 -17.52 8.00 -6.38
C GLU A 315 -16.41 7.82 -5.33
N SER A 316 -16.01 6.56 -5.06
CA SER A 316 -14.81 6.18 -4.30
C SER A 316 -13.49 6.64 -4.92
N LEU A 317 -13.46 6.84 -6.25
CA LEU A 317 -12.28 7.26 -7.01
C LEU A 317 -12.06 8.79 -6.94
N ILE A 318 -12.93 9.52 -6.26
CA ILE A 318 -12.77 10.94 -5.98
C ILE A 318 -12.27 11.06 -4.54
N PRO A 319 -11.14 11.74 -4.26
CA PRO A 319 -10.74 12.08 -2.91
C PRO A 319 -11.84 12.84 -2.21
N ARG A 320 -12.26 12.33 -1.06
CA ARG A 320 -13.21 12.99 -0.18
C ARG A 320 -12.71 12.94 1.23
N MET A 321 -13.01 14.01 1.95
CA MET A 321 -12.74 14.13 3.36
C MET A 321 -13.43 12.97 4.10
N VAL A 322 -12.68 12.33 4.97
CA VAL A 322 -13.14 11.31 5.90
C VAL A 322 -13.80 12.02 7.08
N ASP A 323 -14.91 11.48 7.59
CA ASP A 323 -15.69 12.11 8.67
C ASP A 323 -14.99 11.95 10.03
N LEU A 324 -13.92 12.72 10.21
CA LEU A 324 -13.07 12.79 11.39
C LEU A 324 -13.19 14.19 12.02
N PRO A 325 -12.70 14.40 13.26
CA PRO A 325 -12.61 15.72 13.85
C PRO A 325 -11.93 16.70 12.88
N ARG A 326 -12.67 17.73 12.46
CA ARG A 326 -12.18 18.72 11.49
C ARG A 326 -10.93 19.39 12.01
N LYS A 327 -9.91 19.45 11.17
CA LYS A 327 -8.60 20.04 11.51
C LYS A 327 -7.98 19.48 12.79
N GLY A 328 -8.29 18.22 13.10
CA GLY A 328 -7.95 17.59 14.36
C GLY A 328 -6.90 16.50 14.25
N ILE A 329 -6.59 16.00 13.05
CA ILE A 329 -5.72 14.83 12.87
C ILE A 329 -4.25 15.24 12.79
N VAL A 330 -3.42 14.58 13.60
CA VAL A 330 -1.96 14.76 13.60
C VAL A 330 -1.24 13.75 12.72
N GLU A 331 -1.76 12.53 12.63
CA GLU A 331 -1.16 11.43 11.89
C GLU A 331 -2.21 10.45 11.34
N ALA A 332 -1.92 9.82 10.19
CA ALA A 332 -2.80 8.84 9.55
C ALA A 332 -2.01 7.64 8.99
N PHE A 333 -2.47 6.44 9.31
CA PHE A 333 -1.84 5.18 8.93
C PHE A 333 -2.80 4.35 8.06
N ALA A 334 -2.25 3.68 7.05
CA ALA A 334 -2.99 2.75 6.21
C ALA A 334 -2.42 1.34 6.41
N GLY A 335 -3.26 0.39 6.83
CA GLY A 335 -2.97 -1.04 6.71
C GLY A 335 -3.33 -1.56 5.32
N PHE A 336 -3.44 -2.88 5.17
CA PHE A 336 -3.83 -3.49 3.89
C PHE A 336 -5.23 -3.06 3.41
N ASN A 337 -6.24 -3.22 4.28
CA ASN A 337 -7.66 -2.92 3.99
C ASN A 337 -8.37 -2.19 5.14
N HIS A 338 -7.62 -1.60 6.06
CA HIS A 338 -8.15 -0.81 7.17
C HIS A 338 -7.24 0.40 7.42
N SER A 339 -7.68 1.33 8.25
CA SER A 339 -6.97 2.61 8.42
C SER A 339 -7.13 3.14 9.83
N PHE A 340 -6.18 3.99 10.21
CA PHE A 340 -6.14 4.65 11.51
C PHE A 340 -5.83 6.14 11.35
N ALA A 341 -6.33 6.94 12.27
CA ALA A 341 -5.94 8.34 12.43
C ALA A 341 -5.81 8.67 13.92
N ILE A 342 -4.79 9.45 14.27
CA ILE A 342 -4.59 9.97 15.62
C ILE A 342 -4.98 11.44 15.62
N ASP A 343 -5.90 11.83 16.49
CA ASP A 343 -6.26 13.23 16.67
C ASP A 343 -5.33 13.95 17.67
N LYS A 344 -5.41 15.29 17.70
CA LYS A 344 -4.62 16.17 18.56
C LYS A 344 -4.84 15.93 20.07
N ASP A 345 -5.95 15.29 20.42
CA ASP A 345 -6.30 14.94 21.80
C ASP A 345 -5.81 13.52 22.14
N GLY A 346 -5.12 12.86 21.20
CA GLY A 346 -4.56 11.51 21.35
C GLY A 346 -5.57 10.38 21.10
N GLN A 347 -6.80 10.67 20.68
CA GLN A 347 -7.76 9.60 20.38
C GLN A 347 -7.42 8.95 19.05
N VAL A 348 -7.56 7.63 19.01
CA VAL A 348 -7.35 6.83 17.81
C VAL A 348 -8.68 6.51 17.16
N TRP A 349 -8.80 6.91 15.91
CA TRP A 349 -9.94 6.64 15.04
C TRP A 349 -9.59 5.51 14.07
N THR A 350 -10.57 4.69 13.71
CA THR A 350 -10.40 3.58 12.77
C THR A 350 -11.58 3.42 11.82
N TRP A 351 -11.32 2.84 10.65
CA TRP A 351 -12.33 2.42 9.68
C TRP A 351 -11.77 1.35 8.73
N GLY A 352 -12.65 0.72 7.94
CA GLY A 352 -12.27 -0.29 6.95
C GLY A 352 -12.67 -1.73 7.33
N LEU A 353 -11.96 -2.71 6.76
CA LEU A 353 -12.27 -4.13 6.95
C LEU A 353 -12.16 -4.51 8.42
N ASN A 354 -13.16 -5.20 8.96
CA ASN A 354 -13.20 -5.61 10.36
C ASN A 354 -13.68 -7.06 10.58
N ASN A 355 -13.62 -7.90 9.56
CA ASN A 355 -14.07 -9.29 9.65
C ASN A 355 -13.26 -10.15 10.65
N PHE A 356 -12.07 -9.69 11.03
CA PHE A 356 -11.24 -10.28 12.07
C PHE A 356 -11.00 -9.32 13.23
N GLY A 357 -11.79 -8.25 13.41
CA GLY A 357 -11.59 -7.30 14.50
C GLY A 357 -10.36 -6.40 14.34
N GLN A 358 -9.70 -6.39 13.17
CA GLN A 358 -8.43 -5.69 12.94
C GLN A 358 -8.51 -4.15 13.05
N THR A 359 -9.73 -3.58 13.10
CA THR A 359 -9.91 -2.16 13.42
C THR A 359 -9.78 -1.85 14.91
N GLY A 360 -9.87 -2.86 15.78
CA GLY A 360 -9.87 -2.68 17.25
C GLY A 360 -11.27 -2.45 17.81
N LEU A 361 -12.29 -2.57 16.97
CA LEU A 361 -13.69 -2.64 17.37
C LEU A 361 -14.18 -4.09 17.27
N ALA A 362 -15.06 -4.48 18.18
CA ALA A 362 -15.61 -5.84 18.22
C ALA A 362 -16.20 -6.25 16.86
N ALA A 363 -15.69 -7.35 16.31
CA ALA A 363 -16.21 -7.99 15.12
C ALA A 363 -17.41 -8.86 15.50
N ASN A 364 -18.48 -8.77 14.71
CA ASN A 364 -19.62 -9.67 14.78
C ASN A 364 -20.24 -9.81 13.37
N GLU A 365 -21.26 -10.66 13.23
CA GLU A 365 -21.90 -10.92 11.94
C GLU A 365 -22.48 -9.65 11.27
N GLU A 366 -22.79 -8.63 12.07
CA GLU A 366 -23.35 -7.35 11.61
C GLU A 366 -22.26 -6.29 11.35
N ASN A 367 -21.04 -6.45 11.87
CA ASN A 367 -19.96 -5.47 11.86
C ASN A 367 -18.65 -6.02 11.24
N LEU A 368 -18.77 -6.61 10.05
CA LEU A 368 -17.63 -7.12 9.27
C LEU A 368 -16.77 -6.00 8.66
N HIS A 369 -17.23 -4.75 8.72
CA HIS A 369 -16.51 -3.56 8.29
C HIS A 369 -16.95 -2.33 9.09
N VAL A 370 -16.05 -1.38 9.29
CA VAL A 370 -16.31 -0.11 9.95
C VAL A 370 -16.48 0.98 8.88
N GLY A 371 -17.74 1.25 8.55
CA GLY A 371 -18.14 2.16 7.46
C GLY A 371 -17.99 3.65 7.78
N THR A 372 -18.00 3.99 9.06
CA THR A 372 -17.88 5.36 9.57
C THR A 372 -16.70 5.37 10.55
N PRO A 373 -15.76 6.33 10.44
CA PRO A 373 -14.66 6.46 11.38
C PRO A 373 -15.16 6.45 12.81
N THR A 374 -14.58 5.57 13.62
CA THR A 374 -15.04 5.34 14.98
C THR A 374 -13.83 5.32 15.91
N VAL A 375 -13.98 5.90 17.10
CA VAL A 375 -12.92 5.90 18.12
C VAL A 375 -12.74 4.49 18.68
N ILE A 376 -11.49 4.03 18.71
CA ILE A 376 -11.12 2.78 19.38
C ILE A 376 -11.12 3.03 20.89
N GLN A 377 -12.20 2.64 21.56
CA GLN A 377 -12.35 2.86 23.01
C GLN A 377 -11.25 2.19 23.82
N GLY A 378 -10.80 1.00 23.40
CA GLY A 378 -9.71 0.26 24.05
C GLY A 378 -8.34 0.95 23.97
N LEU A 379 -8.17 2.01 23.16
CA LEU A 379 -6.95 2.81 23.12
C LEU A 379 -7.05 4.14 23.90
N ARG A 380 -8.18 4.42 24.56
CA ARG A 380 -8.30 5.64 25.38
C ARG A 380 -7.34 5.59 26.56
N GLY A 381 -6.66 6.71 26.80
CA GLY A 381 -5.68 6.86 27.89
C GLY A 381 -4.24 6.51 27.48
N TYR A 382 -4.06 5.76 26.40
CA TYR A 382 -2.73 5.47 25.85
C TYR A 382 -2.24 6.60 24.95
N LYS A 383 -0.97 6.96 25.09
CA LYS A 383 -0.29 7.90 24.18
C LYS A 383 0.36 7.09 23.06
N ILE A 384 -0.32 6.94 21.93
CA ILE A 384 0.19 6.12 20.83
C ILE A 384 1.35 6.81 20.11
N ARG A 385 2.50 6.12 20.05
CA ARG A 385 3.70 6.53 19.30
C ARG A 385 3.66 6.04 17.85
N HIS A 386 3.34 4.76 17.65
CA HIS A 386 3.37 4.13 16.34
C HIS A 386 2.28 3.06 16.20
N MET A 387 1.80 2.87 14.97
CA MET A 387 0.81 1.85 14.63
C MET A 387 1.23 1.10 13.36
N ALA A 388 0.95 -0.20 13.33
CA ALA A 388 1.16 -1.04 12.15
C ALA A 388 -0.09 -1.91 11.90
N GLY A 389 -0.62 -1.85 10.69
CA GLY A 389 -1.75 -2.67 10.26
C GLY A 389 -1.30 -3.78 9.32
N GLY A 390 -1.41 -5.03 9.77
CA GLY A 390 -1.17 -6.21 8.95
C GLY A 390 -2.33 -6.51 8.01
N PHE A 391 -2.43 -7.76 7.52
CA PHE A 391 -3.55 -8.16 6.66
C PHE A 391 -4.86 -8.27 7.46
N GLN A 392 -4.80 -8.90 8.64
CA GLN A 392 -5.97 -9.23 9.49
C GLN A 392 -5.75 -8.99 10.98
N HIS A 393 -4.66 -8.33 11.36
CA HIS A 393 -4.35 -7.94 12.73
C HIS A 393 -3.67 -6.58 12.74
N SER A 394 -3.56 -5.97 13.91
CA SER A 394 -2.98 -4.65 14.09
C SER A 394 -2.21 -4.56 15.39
N LEU A 395 -1.19 -3.71 15.39
CA LEU A 395 -0.31 -3.43 16.51
C LEU A 395 -0.24 -1.93 16.76
N ALA A 396 -0.10 -1.55 18.01
CA ALA A 396 0.32 -0.21 18.41
C ALA A 396 1.38 -0.29 19.50
N CYS A 397 2.30 0.67 19.51
CA CYS A 397 3.12 0.93 20.69
C CYS A 397 2.92 2.35 21.20
N THR A 398 3.02 2.50 22.51
CA THR A 398 2.81 3.75 23.22
C THR A 398 4.12 4.49 23.45
N GLU A 399 4.04 5.75 23.89
CA GLU A 399 5.21 6.55 24.24
C GLU A 399 5.98 6.00 25.45
N ASP A 400 5.26 5.41 26.41
CA ASP A 400 5.80 4.70 27.57
C ASP A 400 6.22 3.25 27.27
N GLY A 401 6.01 2.79 26.05
CA GLY A 401 6.56 1.55 25.52
C GLY A 401 5.64 0.34 25.59
N GLU A 402 4.42 0.46 26.12
CA GLU A 402 3.45 -0.63 26.06
C GLU A 402 3.15 -1.03 24.61
N VAL A 403 2.95 -2.33 24.38
CA VAL A 403 2.58 -2.87 23.06
C VAL A 403 1.19 -3.45 23.14
N LEU A 404 0.31 -3.01 22.25
CA LEU A 404 -1.06 -3.50 22.17
C LEU A 404 -1.28 -4.23 20.84
N ALA A 405 -2.01 -5.33 20.89
CA ALA A 405 -2.42 -6.10 19.71
C ALA A 405 -3.91 -6.39 19.72
N TRP A 406 -4.47 -6.54 18.52
CA TRP A 406 -5.85 -6.97 18.30
C TRP A 406 -6.03 -7.53 16.88
N GLY A 407 -7.15 -8.20 16.67
CA GLY A 407 -7.51 -8.77 15.38
C GLY A 407 -7.42 -10.30 15.36
N ARG A 408 -7.10 -10.89 14.20
CA ARG A 408 -6.96 -12.35 14.03
C ARG A 408 -5.89 -12.91 14.97
N CYS A 409 -6.20 -14.00 15.68
CA CYS A 409 -5.31 -14.60 16.68
C CYS A 409 -5.08 -16.11 16.52
N ASP A 410 -5.65 -16.73 15.49
CA ASP A 410 -5.60 -18.20 15.29
C ASP A 410 -4.23 -18.74 14.85
N ASN A 411 -3.34 -17.87 14.33
CA ASN A 411 -1.93 -18.18 14.10
C ASN A 411 -1.03 -17.30 14.97
N SER A 412 -1.51 -16.95 16.17
CA SER A 412 -0.78 -16.17 17.17
C SER A 412 -0.29 -14.80 16.70
N GLN A 413 -0.93 -14.20 15.68
CA GLN A 413 -0.51 -12.89 15.14
C GLN A 413 -0.52 -11.78 16.21
N VAL A 414 -1.35 -11.92 17.25
CA VAL A 414 -1.45 -10.98 18.36
C VAL A 414 -0.44 -11.20 19.49
N GLY A 415 0.24 -12.35 19.54
CA GLY A 415 1.31 -12.61 20.52
C GLY A 415 0.84 -12.74 21.97
N ILE A 416 -0.45 -13.04 22.19
CA ILE A 416 -1.07 -13.14 23.51
C ILE A 416 -1.66 -14.54 23.65
N ASP A 417 -1.51 -15.16 24.81
CA ASP A 417 -2.32 -16.32 25.19
C ASP A 417 -3.77 -15.89 25.39
N VAL A 418 -4.53 -15.94 24.31
CA VAL A 418 -5.95 -15.56 24.30
C VAL A 418 -6.83 -16.52 25.08
N SER A 419 -6.35 -17.71 25.44
CA SER A 419 -7.12 -18.68 26.23
C SER A 419 -7.26 -18.26 27.70
N ALA A 420 -6.31 -17.46 28.18
CA ALA A 420 -6.30 -16.88 29.53
C ALA A 420 -7.13 -15.59 29.64
N LEU A 421 -7.62 -15.05 28.53
CA LEU A 421 -8.42 -13.82 28.52
C LEU A 421 -9.89 -14.09 28.86
N PRO A 422 -10.61 -13.08 29.39
CA PRO A 422 -12.06 -13.13 29.53
C PRO A 422 -12.74 -13.49 28.20
N ARG A 423 -13.77 -14.35 28.27
CA ARG A 423 -14.44 -14.88 27.06
C ARG A 423 -15.05 -13.77 26.19
N GLU A 424 -15.45 -12.66 26.79
CA GLU A 424 -15.98 -11.50 26.10
C GLU A 424 -14.95 -10.76 25.23
N HIS A 425 -13.64 -10.98 25.45
CA HIS A 425 -12.57 -10.36 24.66
C HIS A 425 -12.20 -11.17 23.42
N VAL A 426 -12.67 -12.42 23.32
CA VAL A 426 -12.21 -13.37 22.30
C VAL A 426 -13.39 -14.03 21.61
N LEU A 427 -13.46 -13.90 20.28
CA LEU A 427 -14.44 -14.63 19.48
C LEU A 427 -13.89 -16.00 19.09
N CYS A 428 -14.63 -17.04 19.44
CA CYS A 428 -14.33 -18.43 19.10
C CYS A 428 -15.17 -18.94 17.91
N ASP A 429 -14.64 -19.90 17.16
CA ASP A 429 -15.41 -20.61 16.13
C ASP A 429 -16.39 -21.63 16.73
N SER A 430 -17.16 -22.31 15.87
CA SER A 430 -18.15 -23.32 16.29
C SER A 430 -17.56 -24.52 17.05
N ARG A 431 -16.23 -24.68 17.06
CA ARG A 431 -15.51 -25.72 17.82
C ARG A 431 -14.90 -25.17 19.11
N GLY A 432 -15.21 -23.93 19.48
CA GLY A 432 -14.68 -23.27 20.67
C GLY A 432 -13.23 -22.79 20.52
N ARG A 433 -12.67 -22.78 19.30
CA ARG A 433 -11.27 -22.34 19.10
C ARG A 433 -11.21 -20.81 18.96
N PRO A 434 -10.33 -20.11 19.71
CA PRO A 434 -10.10 -18.68 19.56
C PRO A 434 -9.73 -18.29 18.13
N ARG A 435 -10.39 -17.27 17.56
CA ARG A 435 -10.12 -16.78 16.20
C ARG A 435 -9.79 -15.29 16.15
N ILE A 436 -10.42 -14.49 17.00
CA ILE A 436 -10.32 -13.03 16.98
C ILE A 436 -10.19 -12.49 18.40
N LEU A 437 -9.18 -11.66 18.62
CA LEU A 437 -9.07 -10.76 19.76
C LEU A 437 -9.83 -9.47 19.43
N LEU A 438 -10.94 -9.23 20.14
CA LEU A 438 -11.97 -8.26 19.78
C LEU A 438 -11.63 -6.81 20.14
N GLN A 439 -10.58 -6.60 20.94
CA GLN A 439 -10.18 -5.28 21.40
C GLN A 439 -8.66 -5.18 21.58
N PRO A 440 -8.11 -3.95 21.52
CA PRO A 440 -6.71 -3.72 21.89
C PRO A 440 -6.41 -4.28 23.27
N THR A 441 -5.41 -5.14 23.34
CA THR A 441 -4.96 -5.78 24.58
C THR A 441 -3.45 -5.65 24.69
N ILE A 442 -2.96 -5.26 25.87
CA ILE A 442 -1.53 -5.19 26.14
C ILE A 442 -0.92 -6.59 25.98
N ILE A 443 0.17 -6.67 25.23
CA ILE A 443 1.02 -7.86 25.18
C ILE A 443 1.89 -7.88 26.45
N PRO A 444 1.72 -8.87 27.35
CA PRO A 444 2.42 -8.87 28.63
C PRO A 444 3.93 -9.06 28.45
N GLY A 445 4.72 -8.38 29.29
CA GLY A 445 6.15 -8.64 29.44
C GLY A 445 7.05 -8.03 28.38
N ILE A 446 6.53 -7.17 27.49
CA ILE A 446 7.33 -6.52 26.45
C ILE A 446 7.15 -5.01 26.44
N THR A 447 8.18 -4.30 25.97
CA THR A 447 8.10 -2.88 25.62
C THR A 447 8.66 -2.62 24.23
N ALA A 448 8.17 -1.58 23.54
CA ALA A 448 8.63 -1.24 22.21
C ALA A 448 8.60 0.26 21.88
N THR A 449 9.54 0.68 21.04
CA THR A 449 9.57 2.00 20.40
C THR A 449 8.96 1.98 19.01
N LEU A 450 8.97 0.82 18.34
CA LEU A 450 8.41 0.62 17.00
C LEU A 450 7.75 -0.75 16.88
N VAL A 451 6.73 -0.82 16.03
CA VAL A 451 6.01 -2.06 15.68
C VAL A 451 5.90 -2.18 14.17
N ALA A 452 5.93 -3.41 13.67
CA ALA A 452 5.69 -3.72 12.26
C ALA A 452 4.81 -4.98 12.15
N ALA A 453 3.95 -5.01 11.14
CA ALA A 453 3.02 -6.11 10.90
C ALA A 453 3.14 -6.56 9.45
N GLY A 454 3.36 -7.86 9.25
CA GLY A 454 3.29 -8.50 7.93
C GLY A 454 1.88 -8.98 7.61
N ILE A 455 1.76 -10.04 6.82
CA ILE A 455 0.46 -10.67 6.55
C ILE A 455 -0.08 -11.35 7.83
N ASP A 456 0.73 -12.24 8.41
CA ASP A 456 0.37 -13.09 9.55
C ASP A 456 1.46 -13.18 10.63
N ASN A 457 2.44 -12.27 10.61
CA ASN A 457 3.52 -12.18 11.58
C ASN A 457 3.71 -10.74 12.04
N SER A 458 4.36 -10.61 13.19
CA SER A 458 4.40 -9.37 13.96
C SER A 458 5.78 -9.15 14.55
N PHE A 459 6.15 -7.87 14.64
CA PHE A 459 7.46 -7.46 15.12
C PHE A 459 7.35 -6.25 16.03
N ALA A 460 8.26 -6.18 16.98
CA ALA A 460 8.48 -5.02 17.84
C ALA A 460 9.98 -4.76 18.02
N ILE A 461 10.36 -3.49 18.15
CA ILE A 461 11.72 -3.08 18.51
C ILE A 461 11.68 -2.49 19.91
N THR A 462 12.40 -3.08 20.87
CA THR A 462 12.46 -2.59 22.26
C THR A 462 13.20 -1.24 22.36
N PRO A 463 13.10 -0.50 23.48
CA PRO A 463 13.91 0.70 23.70
C PRO A 463 15.42 0.46 23.63
N GLU A 464 15.87 -0.74 23.98
CA GLU A 464 17.26 -1.18 23.86
C GLU A 464 17.61 -1.59 22.43
N GLY A 465 16.63 -1.57 21.51
CA GLY A 465 16.78 -1.96 20.12
C GLY A 465 16.68 -3.47 19.87
N LYS A 466 16.29 -4.28 20.84
CA LYS A 466 16.09 -5.72 20.59
C LYS A 466 14.89 -5.93 19.67
N VAL A 467 14.96 -6.91 18.77
CA VAL A 467 13.82 -7.27 17.91
C VAL A 467 13.06 -8.41 18.56
N LEU A 468 11.77 -8.21 18.79
CA LEU A 468 10.83 -9.26 19.19
C LEU A 468 10.00 -9.66 17.97
N THR A 469 9.71 -10.95 17.85
CA THR A 469 8.99 -11.53 16.72
C THR A 469 8.01 -12.58 17.21
N TRP A 470 6.83 -12.65 16.58
CA TRP A 470 5.80 -13.65 16.86
C TRP A 470 4.82 -13.81 15.70
N GLY A 471 3.90 -14.76 15.85
CA GLY A 471 2.88 -15.10 14.87
C GLY A 471 3.27 -16.30 14.00
N TYR A 472 2.61 -16.40 12.85
CA TYR A 472 2.80 -17.51 11.92
C TYR A 472 4.25 -17.57 11.46
N SER A 473 4.88 -18.74 11.56
CA SER A 473 6.31 -18.91 11.24
C SER A 473 6.59 -19.99 10.19
N GLU A 474 5.59 -20.47 9.45
CA GLU A 474 5.90 -21.34 8.30
C GLU A 474 6.78 -20.59 7.30
N ASN A 475 7.71 -21.32 6.71
CA ASN A 475 8.89 -20.82 6.01
C ASN A 475 9.78 -19.90 6.87
N CYS A 476 9.83 -20.14 8.18
CA CYS A 476 10.63 -19.39 9.16
C CYS A 476 10.47 -17.86 9.10
N ARG A 477 9.29 -17.34 8.70
CA ARG A 477 9.06 -15.90 8.52
C ARG A 477 9.17 -15.08 9.81
N ALA A 478 9.06 -15.73 10.97
CA ALA A 478 9.32 -15.12 12.27
C ALA A 478 10.82 -15.09 12.61
N GLY A 479 11.65 -15.92 11.98
CA GLY A 479 13.11 -15.87 12.11
C GLY A 479 13.68 -16.51 13.36
N GLN A 480 12.97 -17.44 14.00
CA GLN A 480 13.39 -18.08 15.25
C GLN A 480 14.05 -19.46 15.06
N GLY A 481 14.43 -19.82 13.84
CA GLY A 481 14.96 -21.16 13.55
C GLY A 481 13.90 -22.27 13.56
N ALA A 482 12.64 -21.91 13.81
CA ALA A 482 11.52 -22.83 13.90
C ALA A 482 10.46 -22.50 12.83
N ASP A 483 10.00 -23.56 12.18
CA ASP A 483 8.92 -23.49 11.18
C ASP A 483 7.52 -23.55 11.81
N THR A 484 7.46 -23.59 13.14
CA THR A 484 6.24 -23.58 13.94
C THR A 484 5.89 -22.16 14.37
N THR A 485 4.60 -21.85 14.40
CA THR A 485 4.06 -20.59 14.93
C THR A 485 4.72 -20.20 16.26
N ILE A 486 5.13 -18.95 16.36
CA ILE A 486 5.72 -18.36 17.56
C ILE A 486 4.59 -17.69 18.34
N GLU A 487 4.19 -18.29 19.46
CA GLU A 487 2.94 -17.93 20.13
C GLU A 487 3.00 -16.60 20.91
N THR A 488 4.16 -16.28 21.47
CA THR A 488 4.41 -15.07 22.26
C THR A 488 5.62 -14.33 21.71
N PRO A 489 5.72 -13.00 21.90
CA PRO A 489 6.89 -12.24 21.46
C PRO A 489 8.17 -12.86 22.00
N THR A 490 8.95 -13.40 21.08
CA THR A 490 10.22 -14.02 21.41
C THR A 490 11.31 -13.08 20.92
N GLU A 491 12.29 -12.79 21.78
CA GLU A 491 13.49 -12.07 21.35
C GLU A 491 14.14 -12.84 20.21
N LEU A 492 14.46 -12.14 19.13
CA LEU A 492 15.09 -12.71 17.97
C LEU A 492 16.51 -13.14 18.35
N THR A 493 16.71 -14.45 18.54
CA THR A 493 18.00 -15.00 18.99
C THR A 493 18.71 -15.73 17.86
N GLY A 494 20.05 -15.63 17.84
CA GLY A 494 20.88 -16.32 16.86
C GLY A 494 22.35 -15.93 17.02
N LYS A 495 23.29 -16.79 16.58
CA LYS A 495 24.74 -16.49 16.65
C LYS A 495 25.09 -15.18 15.93
N ALA A 496 24.34 -14.84 14.87
CA ALA A 496 24.51 -13.62 14.10
C ALA A 496 23.73 -12.41 14.64
N VAL A 497 22.99 -12.56 15.75
CA VAL A 497 22.01 -11.55 16.26
C VAL A 497 22.11 -11.34 17.78
N SER A 498 22.77 -12.24 18.50
CA SER A 498 22.96 -12.11 19.95
C SER A 498 23.74 -10.84 20.27
N GLY A 499 23.07 -9.89 20.94
CA GLY A 499 23.61 -8.56 21.26
C GLY A 499 23.48 -7.52 20.14
N ILE A 500 22.83 -7.85 19.02
CA ILE A 500 22.57 -6.89 17.94
C ILE A 500 21.25 -6.18 18.17
N THR A 501 21.28 -4.85 18.11
CA THR A 501 20.12 -3.97 18.19
C THR A 501 19.65 -3.60 16.78
N ALA A 502 18.42 -3.13 16.63
CA ALA A 502 17.79 -2.72 15.40
C ALA A 502 17.14 -1.34 15.53
N THR A 503 17.14 -0.60 14.42
CA THR A 503 16.49 0.71 14.27
C THR A 503 15.27 0.66 13.34
N LEU A 504 15.18 -0.38 12.51
CA LEU A 504 14.07 -0.58 11.57
C LEU A 504 13.78 -2.06 11.39
N VAL A 505 12.50 -2.41 11.31
CA VAL A 505 12.03 -3.72 10.89
C VAL A 505 11.03 -3.55 9.74
N ALA A 506 11.19 -4.36 8.70
CA ALA A 506 10.25 -4.44 7.58
C ALA A 506 9.73 -5.87 7.44
N ALA A 507 8.41 -6.01 7.33
CA ALA A 507 7.71 -7.29 7.24
C ALA A 507 7.05 -7.43 5.86
N GLY A 508 7.44 -8.47 5.13
CA GLY A 508 6.93 -8.77 3.79
C GLY A 508 5.85 -9.84 3.83
N ILE A 509 5.61 -10.47 2.66
CA ILE A 509 4.68 -11.60 2.54
C ILE A 509 5.24 -12.82 3.27
N ASP A 510 6.49 -13.20 2.96
CA ASP A 510 7.12 -14.41 3.51
C ASP A 510 8.57 -14.17 4.01
N ASN A 511 9.08 -12.94 3.91
CA ASN A 511 10.43 -12.56 4.30
C ASN A 511 10.45 -11.25 5.07
N SER A 512 11.44 -11.12 5.95
CA SER A 512 11.50 -10.03 6.93
C SER A 512 12.93 -9.53 7.09
N PHE A 513 13.05 -8.28 7.55
CA PHE A 513 14.32 -7.55 7.65
C PHE A 513 14.45 -6.86 9.00
N ALA A 514 15.67 -6.79 9.50
CA ALA A 514 16.06 -5.84 10.54
C ALA A 514 17.30 -5.07 10.09
N ILE A 515 17.36 -3.79 10.44
CA ILE A 515 18.53 -2.93 10.20
C ILE A 515 19.11 -2.51 11.55
N THR A 516 20.41 -2.71 11.77
CA THR A 516 21.11 -2.35 13.01
C THR A 516 21.43 -0.85 13.09
N PRO A 517 21.79 -0.28 14.26
CA PRO A 517 22.26 1.12 14.34
C PRO A 517 23.49 1.42 13.49
N GLU A 518 24.38 0.44 13.32
CA GLU A 518 25.54 0.53 12.42
C GLU A 518 25.11 0.41 10.95
N GLY A 519 23.85 0.09 10.70
CA GLY A 519 23.25 -0.10 9.39
C GLY A 519 23.55 -1.45 8.76
N LYS A 520 23.87 -2.48 9.54
CA LYS A 520 23.91 -3.86 9.02
C LYS A 520 22.50 -4.33 8.74
N VAL A 521 22.32 -5.20 7.75
CA VAL A 521 21.01 -5.76 7.40
C VAL A 521 20.97 -7.23 7.75
N LEU A 522 19.98 -7.63 8.54
CA LEU A 522 19.68 -9.01 8.85
C LEU A 522 18.44 -9.46 8.08
N THR A 523 18.48 -10.68 7.56
CA THR A 523 17.40 -11.25 6.74
C THR A 523 17.05 -12.66 7.18
N TRP A 524 15.76 -12.99 7.15
CA TRP A 524 15.25 -14.33 7.41
C TRP A 524 13.92 -14.57 6.69
N GLY A 525 13.44 -15.81 6.76
CA GLY A 525 12.19 -16.26 6.18
C GLY A 525 12.36 -17.04 4.88
N TYR A 526 11.26 -17.18 4.14
CA TYR A 526 11.23 -17.96 2.91
C TYR A 526 12.21 -17.37 1.91
N SER A 527 13.07 -18.21 1.34
CA SER A 527 14.10 -17.77 0.39
C SER A 527 13.94 -18.41 -0.99
N GLU A 528 12.82 -19.08 -1.29
CA GLU A 528 12.53 -19.37 -2.70
C GLU A 528 12.52 -18.06 -3.47
N ASN A 529 13.10 -18.08 -4.67
CA ASN A 529 13.40 -16.91 -5.47
C ASN A 529 14.46 -15.99 -4.84
N CYS A 530 15.26 -16.48 -3.90
CA CYS A 530 16.32 -15.76 -3.18
C CYS A 530 15.89 -14.43 -2.53
N ARG A 531 14.63 -14.29 -2.12
CA ARG A 531 14.09 -13.04 -1.54
C ARG A 531 14.73 -12.62 -0.22
N ALA A 532 15.46 -13.53 0.45
CA ALA A 532 16.28 -13.23 1.62
C ALA A 532 17.74 -12.82 1.26
N GLY A 533 18.17 -12.93 -0.01
CA GLY A 533 19.46 -12.42 -0.47
C GLY A 533 20.69 -13.19 0.04
N GLN A 534 20.56 -14.39 0.60
CA GLN A 534 21.71 -15.12 1.17
C GLN A 534 22.48 -15.99 0.15
N GLY A 535 22.11 -15.94 -1.13
CA GLY A 535 22.73 -16.71 -2.20
C GLY A 535 22.21 -18.14 -2.34
N ALA A 536 21.20 -18.52 -1.56
CA ALA A 536 20.56 -19.83 -1.58
C ALA A 536 19.03 -19.68 -1.63
N ASP A 537 18.38 -20.64 -2.30
CA ASP A 537 16.92 -20.75 -2.35
C ASP A 537 16.35 -21.47 -1.10
N THR A 538 17.23 -21.91 -0.19
CA THR A 538 16.85 -22.52 1.08
C THR A 538 16.35 -21.45 2.05
N THR A 539 15.22 -21.71 2.69
CA THR A 539 14.67 -20.88 3.78
C THR A 539 15.78 -20.49 4.76
N ILE A 540 15.79 -19.21 5.13
CA ILE A 540 16.76 -18.66 6.09
C ILE A 540 16.10 -18.68 7.46
N GLU A 541 16.40 -19.72 8.21
CA GLU A 541 15.67 -20.08 9.43
C GLU A 541 15.87 -19.07 10.57
N THR A 542 17.10 -18.55 10.69
CA THR A 542 17.49 -17.55 11.69
C THR A 542 18.06 -16.31 11.00
N PRO A 543 18.00 -15.12 11.63
CA PRO A 543 18.44 -13.88 11.00
C PRO A 543 19.91 -13.99 10.71
N THR A 544 20.22 -13.82 9.44
CA THR A 544 21.57 -13.92 8.94
C THR A 544 21.96 -12.56 8.41
N GLU A 545 23.14 -12.07 8.81
CA GLU A 545 23.69 -10.83 8.26
C GLU A 545 23.83 -10.98 6.75
N LEU A 546 23.27 -10.02 6.00
CA LEU A 546 23.50 -9.95 4.57
C LEU A 546 24.98 -9.66 4.35
N THR A 547 25.63 -10.56 3.64
CA THR A 547 27.03 -10.44 3.27
C THR A 547 27.20 -10.27 1.76
N GLY A 548 28.30 -9.63 1.37
CA GLY A 548 28.67 -9.48 -0.04
C GLY A 548 29.18 -8.09 -0.37
N LYS A 549 29.76 -7.95 -1.56
CA LYS A 549 30.39 -6.71 -2.01
C LYS A 549 29.45 -5.50 -2.04
N ALA A 550 28.15 -5.70 -2.27
CA ALA A 550 27.17 -4.62 -2.36
C ALA A 550 26.77 -4.04 -0.99
N VAL A 551 26.98 -4.79 0.10
CA VAL A 551 26.59 -4.42 1.47
C VAL A 551 27.80 -4.15 2.37
N SER A 552 28.97 -4.73 2.06
CA SER A 552 30.19 -4.54 2.84
C SER A 552 30.62 -3.07 2.92
N GLY A 553 30.87 -2.59 4.14
CA GLY A 553 31.28 -1.21 4.42
C GLY A 553 30.19 -0.14 4.29
N LYS A 554 28.93 -0.55 4.08
CA LYS A 554 27.76 0.34 3.99
C LYS A 554 26.91 0.29 5.25
N SER A 555 26.17 1.38 5.50
CA SER A 555 25.23 1.51 6.60
C SER A 555 23.85 1.77 6.00
N PHE A 556 22.93 0.81 6.12
CA PHE A 556 21.59 0.87 5.57
C PHE A 556 20.63 1.62 6.51
N THR A 557 19.62 2.29 5.96
CA THR A 557 18.62 3.07 6.73
C THR A 557 17.18 2.84 6.27
N PHE A 558 17.00 2.04 5.21
CA PHE A 558 15.70 1.73 4.65
C PHE A 558 15.67 0.28 4.14
N ALA A 559 14.57 -0.41 4.44
CA ALA A 559 14.25 -1.72 3.88
C ALA A 559 12.75 -1.77 3.55
N ALA A 560 12.41 -2.43 2.45
CA ALA A 560 11.02 -2.69 2.08
C ALA A 560 10.88 -4.04 1.38
N CYS A 561 9.79 -4.73 1.69
CA CYS A 561 9.39 -6.00 1.10
C CYS A 561 7.86 -6.08 1.08
N ARG A 562 7.29 -6.35 -0.10
CA ARG A 562 5.83 -6.42 -0.28
C ARG A 562 5.39 -7.46 -1.31
N GLY A 563 6.33 -8.04 -2.05
CA GLY A 563 6.12 -9.06 -3.09
C GLY A 563 7.22 -10.12 -3.07
N GLN A 564 7.66 -10.57 -4.25
CA GLN A 564 8.72 -11.58 -4.39
C GLN A 564 10.14 -11.02 -4.38
N PHE A 565 10.29 -9.72 -4.14
CA PHE A 565 11.55 -9.00 -4.17
C PHE A 565 11.70 -8.09 -2.95
N SER A 566 12.94 -7.70 -2.72
CA SER A 566 13.35 -6.91 -1.57
C SER A 566 14.27 -5.79 -2.02
N LEU A 567 14.13 -4.64 -1.36
CA LEU A 567 14.95 -3.47 -1.61
C LEU A 567 15.47 -2.92 -0.29
N ILE A 568 16.78 -2.64 -0.25
CA ILE A 568 17.44 -1.96 0.86
C ILE A 568 18.19 -0.74 0.31
N ALA A 569 18.28 0.32 1.11
CA ALA A 569 18.98 1.53 0.73
C ALA A 569 19.89 2.06 1.83
N SER A 570 21.10 2.47 1.44
CA SER A 570 22.11 3.04 2.34
C SER A 570 22.40 4.49 1.95
N PRO A 571 22.50 5.42 2.92
CA PRO A 571 22.96 6.77 2.65
C PRO A 571 24.34 6.73 1.99
N ARG A 572 24.47 7.43 0.85
CA ARG A 572 25.76 7.67 0.26
C ARG A 572 26.53 8.66 1.12
N LYS A 573 27.71 8.25 1.60
CA LYS A 573 28.65 9.16 2.25
C LYS A 573 29.06 10.21 1.21
N SER A 574 29.01 11.49 1.60
CA SER A 574 29.62 12.55 0.80
C SER A 574 31.08 12.18 0.57
N SER A 575 31.52 12.10 -0.69
CA SER A 575 32.95 12.09 -0.96
C SER A 575 33.55 13.37 -0.37
N PRO A 576 34.67 13.30 0.37
CA PRO A 576 35.35 14.49 0.86
C PRO A 576 35.75 15.43 -0.27
#